data_AF-A0A949HIS4-F1
#
_entry.id   AF-A0A949HIS4-F1
#
_cell.length_a   1.000
_cell.length_b   1.000
_cell.length_c   1.000
_cell.angle_alpha   90.00
_cell.angle_beta   90.00
_cell.angle_gamma   90.00
#
_symmetry.space_group_name_H-M   'P 1'
#
loop_
_entity.id
_entity.type
_entity.pdbx_description
1 polymer ?
#
loop_
_entity_poly.entity_id
_entity_poly.type
_entity_poly.pdbx_seq_one_letter_code
_entity_poly.pdbx_strand_id
1 'polypeptide(L)'
;MGRRSRRRERSQESLPEAPVELYEGADGERLALRTVMTPKTRELYAKTFSGSPLSQEDAWQRAVEFLFERLAVGWEINGVETEGQAELLARFRVASQEERRFVRDSLREHCAEWFPELQAP
;
A
#
# COMPACT_ATOMS: atom_id res chain seq x y z
N MET A 1 -15.69 -39.63 15.51
CA MET A 1 -16.36 -38.56 14.73
C MET A 1 -15.35 -37.48 14.38
N GLY A 2 -14.79 -37.50 13.16
CA GLY A 2 -13.80 -36.50 12.69
C GLY A 2 -14.49 -35.46 11.82
N ARG A 3 -14.53 -34.20 12.26
CA ARG A 3 -15.12 -33.11 11.48
C ARG A 3 -14.14 -32.70 10.37
N ARG A 4 -14.61 -32.95 9.14
CA ARG A 4 -13.99 -32.68 7.85
C ARG A 4 -13.45 -31.26 7.73
N SER A 5 -12.14 -31.16 7.57
CA SER A 5 -11.43 -30.00 7.03
C SER A 5 -11.98 -29.69 5.64
N ARG A 6 -12.83 -28.67 5.53
CA ARG A 6 -13.21 -28.11 4.22
C ARG A 6 -12.02 -27.30 3.71
N ARG A 7 -11.12 -28.02 3.04
CA ARG A 7 -10.11 -27.51 2.12
C ARG A 7 -10.84 -26.56 1.17
N ARG A 8 -10.60 -25.26 1.29
CA ARG A 8 -11.00 -24.29 0.26
C ARG A 8 -10.01 -24.45 -0.89
N GLU A 9 -10.15 -25.55 -1.63
CA GLU A 9 -9.77 -25.64 -3.03
C GLU A 9 -10.76 -24.80 -3.81
N ARG A 10 -10.65 -23.47 -3.68
CA ARG A 10 -11.22 -22.59 -4.68
C ARG A 10 -10.08 -22.33 -5.64
N SER A 11 -10.20 -22.93 -6.81
CA SER A 11 -9.40 -22.70 -8.00
C SER A 11 -8.81 -21.29 -7.97
N GLN A 12 -7.49 -21.18 -7.89
CA GLN A 12 -6.76 -20.03 -8.40
C GLN A 12 -6.91 -20.05 -9.92
N GLU A 13 -8.14 -19.90 -10.42
CA GLU A 13 -8.32 -19.29 -11.73
C GLU A 13 -7.78 -17.89 -11.53
N SER A 14 -6.64 -17.61 -12.17
CA SER A 14 -5.90 -16.36 -12.08
C SER A 14 -6.88 -15.22 -12.30
N LEU A 15 -7.32 -14.60 -11.20
CA LEU A 15 -8.06 -13.36 -11.26
C LEU A 15 -7.18 -12.41 -12.06
N PRO A 16 -7.73 -11.66 -13.04
CA PRO A 16 -6.93 -10.70 -13.78
C PRO A 16 -6.22 -9.78 -12.79
N GLU A 17 -4.90 -9.69 -12.94
CA GLU A 17 -4.08 -8.87 -12.07
C GLU A 17 -4.58 -7.42 -12.16
N ALA A 18 -4.73 -6.78 -11.01
CA ALA A 18 -5.18 -5.39 -10.98
C ALA A 18 -4.19 -4.53 -11.76
N PRO A 19 -4.62 -3.52 -12.55
CA PRO A 19 -3.69 -2.65 -13.24
C PRO A 19 -2.76 -1.95 -12.24
N VAL A 20 -1.48 -1.87 -12.58
CA VAL A 20 -0.40 -1.34 -11.74
C VAL A 20 0.23 -0.13 -12.42
N GLU A 21 0.50 0.90 -11.65
CA GLU A 21 1.27 2.09 -12.06
C GLU A 21 2.65 2.06 -11.40
N LEU A 22 3.67 2.52 -12.13
CA LEU A 22 5.06 2.51 -11.66
C LEU A 22 5.54 3.94 -11.42
N TYR A 23 6.07 4.17 -10.22
CA TYR A 23 6.70 5.44 -9.82
C TYR A 23 8.20 5.23 -9.71
N GLU A 24 8.99 6.10 -10.35
CA GLU A 24 10.46 6.02 -10.33
C GLU A 24 11.05 7.19 -9.51
N GLY A 25 11.99 6.86 -8.63
CA GLY A 25 12.77 7.81 -7.83
C GLY A 25 14.06 8.22 -8.52
N ALA A 26 14.71 9.25 -7.98
CA ALA A 26 15.97 9.77 -8.53
C ALA A 26 17.18 8.86 -8.23
N ASP A 27 17.09 8.01 -7.21
CA ASP A 27 18.20 7.21 -6.67
C ASP A 27 17.97 5.70 -6.92
N GLY A 28 17.24 5.38 -7.99
CA GLY A 28 16.97 4.00 -8.40
C GLY A 28 15.90 3.30 -7.56
N GLU A 29 15.02 4.06 -6.90
CA GLU A 29 13.80 3.52 -6.31
C GLU A 29 12.71 3.32 -7.37
N ARG A 30 11.97 2.22 -7.27
CA ARG A 30 10.79 2.00 -8.11
C ARG A 30 9.65 1.40 -7.30
N LEU A 31 8.52 2.11 -7.21
CA LEU A 31 7.35 1.67 -6.46
C LEU A 31 6.22 1.33 -7.40
N ALA A 32 5.77 0.08 -7.34
CA ALA A 32 4.63 -0.43 -8.10
C ALA A 32 3.36 -0.39 -7.24
N LEU A 33 2.36 0.39 -7.67
CA LEU A 33 1.09 0.58 -6.96
C LEU A 33 -0.09 0.12 -7.80
N ARG A 34 -1.01 -0.65 -7.21
CA ARG A 34 -2.27 -0.99 -7.89
C ARG A 34 -3.18 0.23 -7.97
N THR A 35 -3.82 0.41 -9.12
CA THR A 35 -4.74 1.53 -9.42
C THR A 35 -6.17 1.29 -8.91
N VAL A 36 -6.40 0.19 -8.19
CA VAL A 36 -7.73 -0.20 -7.71
C VAL A 36 -7.77 -0.38 -6.20
N MET A 37 -8.79 0.21 -5.58
CA MET A 37 -9.06 0.07 -4.16
C MET A 37 -10.56 -0.05 -3.94
N THR A 38 -10.98 -1.00 -3.11
CA THR A 38 -12.42 -1.21 -2.84
C THR A 38 -13.01 -0.02 -2.08
N PRO A 39 -14.31 0.28 -2.22
CA PRO A 39 -14.98 1.34 -1.45
C PRO A 39 -14.77 1.19 0.07
N LYS A 40 -14.88 -0.04 0.57
CA LYS A 40 -14.65 -0.34 2.00
C LYS A 40 -13.24 0.02 2.46
N THR A 41 -12.22 -0.22 1.62
CA THR A 41 -10.83 0.14 1.94
C THR A 41 -10.66 1.66 1.95
N ARG A 42 -11.30 2.38 1.03
CA ARG A 42 -11.32 3.86 0.99
C ARG A 42 -11.95 4.44 2.26
N GLU A 43 -13.07 3.89 2.71
CA GLU A 43 -13.72 4.29 3.96
C GLU A 43 -12.84 4.04 5.20
N LEU A 44 -12.12 2.91 5.23
CA LEU A 44 -11.20 2.60 6.32
C LEU A 44 -10.01 3.57 6.34
N TYR A 45 -9.45 3.88 5.16
CA TYR A 45 -8.41 4.88 5.03
C TYR A 45 -8.86 6.24 5.57
N ALA A 46 -10.03 6.73 5.17
CA ALA A 46 -10.56 8.02 5.63
C ALA A 46 -10.68 8.08 7.16
N LYS A 47 -11.12 6.98 7.80
CA LYS A 47 -11.18 6.87 9.27
C LYS A 47 -9.79 6.89 9.89
N THR A 48 -8.84 6.12 9.35
CA THR A 48 -7.45 6.10 9.83
C THR A 48 -6.80 7.47 9.72
N PHE A 49 -6.99 8.15 8.59
CA PHE A 49 -6.47 9.49 8.34
C PHE A 49 -7.06 10.54 9.29
N SER A 50 -8.38 10.52 9.51
CA SER A 50 -9.05 11.48 10.40
C SER A 50 -8.58 11.40 11.86
N GLY A 51 -8.15 10.22 12.30
CA GLY A 51 -7.51 10.00 13.59
C GLY A 51 -8.25 10.58 14.81
N SER A 52 -7.49 10.85 15.86
CA SER A 52 -7.91 11.68 17.00
C SER A 52 -7.17 13.02 16.94
N PRO A 53 -7.80 14.17 17.26
CA PRO A 53 -7.16 15.48 17.22
C PRO A 53 -5.89 15.57 18.09
N LEU A 54 -5.79 14.75 19.14
CA LEU A 54 -4.65 14.70 20.07
C LEU A 54 -3.47 13.86 19.56
N SER A 55 -3.57 13.22 18.39
CA SER A 55 -2.55 12.30 17.86
C SER A 55 -2.49 12.34 16.34
N GLN A 56 -2.60 13.54 15.75
CA GLN A 56 -2.62 13.71 14.29
C GLN A 56 -1.37 13.17 13.60
N GLU A 57 -0.17 13.38 14.17
CA GLU A 57 1.07 12.86 13.57
C GLU A 57 1.10 11.33 13.51
N ASP A 58 0.67 10.66 14.59
CA ASP A 58 0.53 9.20 14.62
C ASP A 58 -0.52 8.73 13.63
N ALA A 59 -1.70 9.37 13.59
CA ALA A 59 -2.76 9.04 12.65
C ALA A 59 -2.29 9.15 11.20
N TRP A 60 -1.50 10.18 10.90
CA TRP A 60 -0.92 10.41 9.59
C TRP A 60 0.09 9.32 9.21
N GLN A 61 1.00 8.94 10.11
CA GLN A 61 1.93 7.81 9.89
C GLN A 61 1.18 6.50 9.63
N ARG A 62 0.15 6.20 10.44
CA ARG A 62 -0.68 5.00 10.27
C ARG A 62 -1.45 5.01 8.96
N ALA A 63 -1.89 6.18 8.51
CA ALA A 63 -2.60 6.33 7.24
C ALA A 63 -1.68 6.06 6.04
N VAL A 64 -0.42 6.52 6.09
CA VAL A 64 0.60 6.21 5.08
C VAL A 64 0.89 4.71 5.05
N GLU A 65 1.15 4.08 6.20
CA GLU A 65 1.35 2.63 6.28
C GLU A 65 0.14 1.86 5.74
N PHE A 66 -1.08 2.31 6.05
CA PHE A 66 -2.31 1.70 5.57
C PHE A 66 -2.41 1.76 4.04
N LEU A 67 -2.16 2.91 3.42
CA LEU A 67 -2.17 3.02 1.96
C LEU A 67 -1.10 2.13 1.33
N PHE A 68 0.11 2.15 1.88
CA PHE A 68 1.21 1.33 1.40
C PHE A 68 0.86 -0.16 1.43
N GLU A 69 0.35 -0.69 2.55
CA GLU A 69 -0.09 -2.09 2.68
C GLU A 69 -1.22 -2.46 1.69
N ARG A 70 -2.05 -1.49 1.29
CA ARG A 70 -3.18 -1.75 0.40
C ARG A 70 -2.82 -1.65 -1.07
N LEU A 71 -1.94 -0.72 -1.42
CA LEU A 71 -1.66 -0.35 -2.80
C LEU A 71 -0.38 -0.97 -3.34
N ALA A 72 0.69 -1.02 -2.54
CA ALA A 72 1.98 -1.52 -2.99
C ALA A 72 1.88 -2.99 -3.39
N VAL A 73 2.49 -3.32 -4.52
CA VAL A 73 2.62 -4.69 -5.03
C VAL A 73 4.08 -5.08 -5.25
N GLY A 74 4.97 -4.10 -5.41
CA GLY A 74 6.41 -4.30 -5.50
C GLY A 74 7.17 -3.01 -5.19
N TRP A 75 8.38 -3.14 -4.65
CA TRP A 75 9.27 -2.03 -4.40
C TRP A 75 10.72 -2.44 -4.65
N GLU A 76 11.38 -1.78 -5.60
CA GLU A 76 12.81 -1.92 -5.89
C GLU A 76 13.55 -0.73 -5.30
N ILE A 77 14.70 -1.00 -4.69
CA ILE A 77 15.66 0.05 -4.29
C ILE A 77 17.05 -0.43 -4.66
N ASN A 78 17.76 0.34 -5.48
CA ASN A 78 19.14 0.00 -5.89
C ASN A 78 19.25 -1.43 -6.48
N GLY A 79 18.25 -1.85 -7.27
CA GLY A 79 18.20 -3.18 -7.89
C GLY A 79 17.85 -4.33 -6.94
N VAL A 80 17.43 -4.04 -5.70
CA VAL A 80 16.91 -5.06 -4.77
C VAL A 80 15.39 -4.99 -4.75
N GLU A 81 14.77 -5.99 -5.38
CA GLU A 81 13.32 -6.14 -5.47
C GLU A 81 12.74 -6.69 -4.16
N THR A 82 11.61 -6.13 -3.73
CA THR A 82 10.82 -6.61 -2.60
C THR A 82 9.37 -6.76 -3.05
N GLU A 83 8.83 -7.95 -2.83
CA GLU A 83 7.45 -8.32 -3.15
C GLU A 83 6.80 -8.98 -1.93
N GLY A 84 5.47 -9.12 -1.96
CA GLY A 84 4.73 -9.68 -0.84
C GLY A 84 4.45 -8.66 0.25
N GLN A 85 3.23 -8.68 0.79
CA GLN A 85 2.73 -7.59 1.64
C GLN A 85 3.47 -7.46 2.98
N ALA A 86 3.84 -8.58 3.60
CA ALA A 86 4.52 -8.55 4.89
C ALA A 86 5.95 -8.03 4.75
N GLU A 87 6.65 -8.47 3.72
CA GLU A 87 8.02 -8.08 3.38
C GLU A 87 8.09 -6.62 2.93
N LEU A 88 7.16 -6.18 2.07
CA LEU A 88 7.00 -4.77 1.71
C LEU A 88 6.83 -3.89 2.94
N LEU A 89 5.90 -4.25 3.83
CA LEU A 89 5.62 -3.46 5.03
C LEU A 89 6.82 -3.47 6.00
N ALA A 90 7.47 -4.62 6.17
CA ALA A 90 8.69 -4.72 6.97
C ALA A 90 9.80 -3.83 6.42
N ARG A 91 10.01 -3.84 5.10
CA ARG A 91 10.98 -2.98 4.42
C ARG A 91 10.66 -1.50 4.61
N PHE A 92 9.40 -1.10 4.41
CA PHE A 92 8.95 0.28 4.63
C PHE A 92 9.23 0.77 6.07
N ARG A 93 9.00 -0.07 7.07
CA ARG A 93 9.23 0.27 8.48
C ARG A 93 10.69 0.48 8.86
N VAL A 94 11.62 -0.13 8.14
CA VAL A 94 13.08 0.05 8.34
C VAL A 94 13.72 0.97 7.30
N ALA A 95 12.94 1.46 6.34
CA ALA A 95 13.41 2.34 5.28
C ALA A 95 13.96 3.65 5.84
N SER A 96 14.91 4.24 5.11
CA SER A 96 15.50 5.54 5.37
C SER A 96 14.47 6.66 5.24
N GLN A 97 14.82 7.87 5.71
CA GLN A 97 13.92 9.02 5.59
C GLN A 97 13.66 9.41 4.12
N GLU A 98 14.64 9.22 3.25
CA GLU A 98 14.54 9.58 1.83
C GLU A 98 13.65 8.58 1.08
N GLU A 99 13.84 7.28 1.34
CA GLU A 99 13.00 6.21 0.82
C GLU A 99 11.53 6.38 1.27
N ARG A 100 11.30 6.76 2.54
CA ARG A 100 9.95 7.04 3.04
C ARG A 100 9.34 8.28 2.39
N ARG A 101 10.15 9.32 2.15
CA ARG A 101 9.72 10.54 1.44
C ARG A 101 9.26 10.17 0.02
N PHE A 102 10.07 9.41 -0.70
CA PHE A 102 9.71 8.90 -2.04
C PHE A 102 8.38 8.12 -2.03
N VAL A 103 8.21 7.18 -1.10
CA VAL A 103 6.96 6.41 -0.98
C VAL A 103 5.77 7.33 -0.71
N ARG A 104 5.89 8.28 0.22
CA ARG A 104 4.81 9.22 0.53
C ARG A 104 4.45 10.08 -0.68
N ASP A 105 5.45 10.63 -1.36
CA ASP A 105 5.22 11.53 -2.49
C ASP A 105 4.56 10.76 -3.65
N SER A 106 4.99 9.50 -3.89
CA SER A 106 4.34 8.59 -4.84
C SER A 106 2.90 8.25 -4.46
N LEU A 107 2.63 7.96 -3.18
CA LEU A 107 1.26 7.71 -2.69
C LEU A 107 0.35 8.94 -2.85
N ARG A 108 0.88 10.14 -2.61
CA ARG A 108 0.14 11.39 -2.80
C ARG A 108 -0.23 11.59 -4.26
N GLU A 109 0.73 11.44 -5.17
CA GLU A 109 0.49 11.52 -6.62
C GLU A 109 -0.53 10.48 -7.06
N HIS A 110 -0.33 9.22 -6.67
CA HIS A 110 -1.21 8.12 -7.01
C HIS A 110 -2.65 8.32 -6.50
N CYS A 111 -2.82 8.78 -5.26
CA CYS A 111 -4.15 9.08 -4.72
C CYS A 111 -4.81 10.24 -5.47
N ALA A 112 -4.07 11.29 -5.81
CA ALA A 112 -4.63 12.43 -6.55
C ALA A 112 -5.15 12.02 -7.95
N GLU A 113 -4.47 11.08 -8.61
CA GLU A 113 -4.85 10.59 -9.92
C GLU A 113 -5.98 9.55 -9.88
N TRP A 114 -5.81 8.49 -9.06
CA TRP A 114 -6.67 7.30 -9.12
C TRP A 114 -7.79 7.30 -8.07
N PHE A 115 -7.66 8.09 -7.00
CA PHE A 115 -8.60 8.15 -5.88
C PHE A 115 -8.85 9.60 -5.43
N PRO A 116 -9.28 10.50 -6.34
CA PRO A 116 -9.35 11.95 -6.09
C PRO A 116 -10.31 12.35 -4.95
N GLU A 117 -11.22 11.45 -4.53
CA GLU A 117 -12.07 11.67 -3.36
C GLU A 117 -11.37 11.46 -2.02
N LEU A 118 -10.15 10.90 -2.01
CA LEU A 118 -9.37 10.69 -0.79
C LEU A 118 -8.56 11.93 -0.45
N GLN A 119 -8.46 12.22 0.85
CA GLN A 119 -7.48 13.18 1.32
C GLN A 119 -6.08 12.59 1.17
N ALA A 120 -5.19 13.24 0.43
CA ALA A 120 -3.85 12.71 0.22
C ALA A 120 -2.97 12.83 1.49
N PRO A 121 -2.07 11.86 1.75
CA PRO A 121 -1.09 11.94 2.82
C PRO A 121 0.00 12.99 2.55
#